data_AF-A0A0U4NLD2-F1
#
_entry.id   AF-A0A0U4NLD2-F1
#
_cell.length_a   1.000
_cell.length_b   1.000
_cell.length_c   1.000
_cell.angle_alpha   90.00
_cell.angle_beta   90.00
_cell.angle_gamma   90.00
#
_symmetry.space_group_name_H-M   'P 1'
#
loop_
_entity.id
_entity.type
_entity.pdbx_description
1 polymer ?
#
loop_
_entity_poly.entity_id
_entity_poly.type
_entity_poly.pdbx_seq_one_letter_code
_entity_poly.pdbx_strand_id
1 'polypeptide(L)'
;MNIAEVEVSGLIASSYPYEAHILHIQRSDTTNTEVITWQFANGELVQLMLYSPDDAVLLSVSPAIVLPEENENGHFFTAGEIKLFLSRIKNHNV
;
A
#
# COMPACT_ATOMS: atom_id res chain seq x y z
N MET A 1 21.28 -15.51 5.18
CA MET A 1 19.97 -14.87 4.93
C MET A 1 20.14 -13.44 5.41
N ASN A 2 20.53 -12.54 4.50
CA ASN A 2 20.84 -11.16 4.88
C ASN A 2 19.59 -10.33 4.61
N ILE A 3 18.97 -9.86 5.69
CA ILE A 3 17.95 -8.82 5.59
C ILE A 3 18.74 -7.52 5.52
N ALA A 4 18.92 -7.00 4.31
CA ALA A 4 19.55 -5.71 4.12
C ALA A 4 18.51 -4.64 4.44
N GLU A 5 18.71 -3.93 5.55
CA GLU A 5 18.08 -2.64 5.78
C GLU A 5 18.77 -1.65 4.84
N VAL A 6 18.23 -1.48 3.63
CA VAL A 6 18.79 -0.58 2.62
C VAL A 6 18.20 0.81 2.87
N GLU A 7 19.03 1.74 3.35
CA GLU A 7 18.75 3.17 3.33
C GLU A 7 18.47 3.61 1.89
N VAL A 8 17.21 3.98 1.62
CA VAL A 8 16.69 4.23 0.27
C VAL A 8 17.12 5.62 -0.22
N SER A 9 18.36 5.73 -0.70
CA SER A 9 18.83 6.89 -1.47
C SER A 9 19.07 6.46 -2.92
N GLY A 10 18.00 6.38 -3.73
CA GLY A 10 18.17 6.20 -5.18
C GLY A 10 17.06 5.45 -5.92
N LEU A 11 15.84 5.99 -5.92
CA LEU A 11 14.89 6.09 -7.05
C LEU A 11 13.55 6.51 -6.44
N ILE A 12 13.34 7.82 -6.25
CA ILE A 12 12.01 8.38 -5.96
C ILE A 12 11.53 8.98 -7.28
N ALA A 13 10.91 8.14 -8.09
CA ALA A 13 10.07 8.57 -9.21
C ALA A 13 8.98 7.53 -9.48
N SER A 14 8.40 6.98 -8.42
CA SER A 14 7.14 6.25 -8.45
C SER A 14 6.19 7.02 -7.55
N SER A 15 5.27 7.77 -8.15
CA SER A 15 4.33 8.67 -7.47
C SER A 15 3.25 7.86 -6.75
N TYR A 16 3.62 7.10 -5.70
CA TYR A 16 2.66 6.30 -4.96
C TYR A 16 1.49 7.16 -4.47
N PRO A 17 0.25 6.66 -4.55
CA PRO A 17 -0.89 7.39 -4.04
C PRO A 17 -0.66 7.69 -2.56
N TYR A 18 -0.93 8.93 -2.16
CA TYR A 18 -0.83 9.36 -0.76
C TYR A 18 0.57 9.17 -0.15
N GLU A 19 1.64 9.44 -0.91
CA GLU A 19 3.03 9.33 -0.45
C GLU A 19 3.31 10.00 0.89
N ALA A 20 2.71 11.17 1.15
CA ALA A 20 2.84 11.88 2.43
C ALA A 20 2.29 11.10 3.66
N HIS A 21 1.53 10.03 3.42
CA HIS A 21 0.99 9.13 4.44
C HIS A 21 1.78 7.81 4.53
N ILE A 22 2.83 7.62 3.72
CA ILE A 22 3.64 6.40 3.77
C ILE A 22 4.51 6.43 5.03
N LEU A 23 4.39 5.38 5.84
CA LEU A 23 5.20 5.15 7.02
C LEU A 23 6.45 4.33 6.67
N HIS A 24 6.33 3.35 5.78
CA HIS A 24 7.40 2.42 5.44
C HIS A 24 7.25 1.84 4.04
N ILE A 25 8.38 1.57 3.39
CA ILE A 25 8.49 0.87 2.11
C ILE A 25 9.55 -0.22 2.26
N GLN A 26 9.18 -1.47 2.06
CA GLN A 26 10.08 -2.61 2.00
C GLN A 26 10.13 -3.15 0.57
N ARG A 27 11.32 -3.14 -0.05
CA ARG A 27 11.51 -3.66 -1.41
C ARG A 27 12.19 -5.02 -1.38
N SER A 28 11.74 -5.92 -2.24
CA SER A 28 12.32 -7.24 -2.43
C SER A 28 12.73 -7.41 -3.89
N ASP A 29 14.04 -7.23 -4.15
CA ASP A 29 14.61 -7.35 -5.51
C ASP A 29 14.52 -8.79 -6.06
N THR A 30 14.45 -9.79 -5.17
CA THR A 30 14.38 -11.21 -5.57
C THR A 30 13.04 -11.58 -6.17
N THR A 31 11.96 -10.96 -5.69
CA THR A 31 10.59 -11.19 -6.16
C THR A 31 10.06 -10.04 -7.00
N ASN A 32 10.82 -8.94 -7.12
CA ASN A 32 10.40 -7.69 -7.73
C ASN A 32 9.07 -7.19 -7.15
N THR A 33 8.94 -7.23 -5.82
CA THR A 33 7.75 -6.78 -5.10
C THR A 33 8.09 -5.70 -4.08
N GLU A 34 7.12 -4.85 -3.80
CA GLU A 34 7.24 -3.77 -2.82
C GLU A 34 6.10 -3.85 -1.82
N VAL A 35 6.42 -3.84 -0.54
CA VAL A 35 5.43 -3.77 0.53
C VAL A 35 5.41 -2.35 1.06
N ILE A 36 4.26 -1.71 0.98
CA ILE A 36 4.09 -0.31 1.37
C ILE A 36 3.07 -0.24 2.50
N THR A 37 3.43 0.50 3.55
CA THR A 37 2.59 0.76 4.71
C THR A 37 2.21 2.23 4.73
N TRP A 38 0.90 2.52 4.70
CA TRP A 38 0.37 3.86 4.91
C TRP A 38 -0.26 3.98 6.30
N GLN A 39 -0.08 5.16 6.90
CA GLN A 39 -0.76 5.59 8.11
C GLN A 39 -1.52 6.89 7.84
N PHE A 40 -2.84 6.82 7.95
CA PHE A 40 -3.71 7.97 7.73
C PHE A 40 -3.97 8.74 9.04
N ALA A 41 -4.37 10.01 8.90
CA ALA A 41 -4.57 10.90 10.04
C ALA A 41 -5.74 10.48 10.96
N ASN A 42 -6.64 9.64 10.46
CA ASN A 42 -7.70 8.99 11.25
C ASN A 42 -7.19 7.80 12.09
N GLY A 43 -5.88 7.51 12.07
CA GLY A 43 -5.28 6.40 12.80
C GLY A 43 -5.29 5.07 12.06
N GLU A 44 -5.92 5.02 10.89
CA GLU A 44 -6.02 3.80 10.08
C GLU A 44 -4.66 3.43 9.47
N LEU A 45 -4.35 2.14 9.54
CA LEU A 45 -3.17 1.53 8.94
C LEU A 45 -3.59 0.58 7.82
N VAL A 46 -2.85 0.66 6.71
CA VAL A 46 -3.03 -0.22 5.57
C VAL A 46 -1.70 -0.63 4.98
N GLN A 47 -1.61 -1.87 4.56
CA GLN A 47 -0.42 -2.47 4.00
C GLN A 47 -0.77 -3.20 2.70
N LEU A 48 -0.12 -2.80 1.61
CA LEU A 48 -0.25 -3.43 0.30
C LEU A 48 1.09 -4.03 -0.12
N MET A 49 1.05 -5.17 -0.79
CA MET A 49 2.15 -5.69 -1.58
C MET A 49 1.89 -5.38 -3.05
N LEU A 50 2.77 -4.62 -3.68
CA LEU A 50 2.72 -4.25 -5.08
C LEU A 50 3.63 -5.19 -5.87
N TYR A 51 3.08 -5.78 -6.93
CA TYR A 51 3.83 -6.49 -7.96
C TYR A 51 4.19 -5.56 -9.12
N SER A 52 3.41 -4.50 -9.30
CA SER A 52 3.65 -3.42 -10.25
C SER A 52 2.94 -2.14 -9.76
N PRO A 53 3.11 -0.98 -10.42
CA PRO A 53 2.37 0.24 -10.09
C PRO A 53 0.84 0.09 -10.17
N ASP A 54 0.35 -0.89 -10.94
CA ASP A 54 -1.07 -1.13 -11.16
C ASP A 54 -1.61 -2.37 -10.41
N ASP A 55 -0.74 -3.31 -10.06
CA ASP A 55 -1.12 -4.61 -9.48
C ASP A 55 -0.65 -4.70 -8.03
N ALA A 56 -1.61 -4.84 -7.12
CA ALA A 56 -1.33 -4.92 -5.70
C ALA A 56 -2.28 -5.88 -4.98
N VAL A 57 -1.80 -6.51 -3.91
CA VAL A 57 -2.62 -7.29 -2.99
C VAL A 57 -2.60 -6.67 -1.59
N LEU A 58 -3.75 -6.67 -0.95
CA LEU A 58 -3.94 -6.25 0.43
C LEU A 58 -3.33 -7.28 1.36
N LEU A 59 -2.35 -6.85 2.15
CA LEU A 59 -1.77 -7.67 3.21
C LEU A 59 -2.47 -7.44 4.54
N SER A 60 -2.78 -6.18 4.83
CA SER A 60 -3.45 -5.81 6.07
C SER A 60 -4.21 -4.51 5.90
N VAL A 61 -5.39 -4.45 6.52
CA VAL A 61 -6.11 -3.21 6.78
C VAL A 61 -6.69 -3.33 8.18
N SER A 62 -6.89 -2.20 8.83
CA SER A 62 -7.66 -2.13 10.06
C SER A 62 -9.03 -2.82 9.91
N PRO A 63 -9.46 -3.60 10.92
CA PRO A 63 -10.72 -4.34 10.89
C PRO A 63 -11.97 -3.44 10.86
N ALA A 64 -11.82 -2.13 11.12
CA ALA A 64 -12.90 -1.16 10.98
C ALA A 64 -13.26 -0.88 9.50
N ILE A 65 -12.35 -1.20 8.56
CA ILE A 65 -12.54 -0.95 7.14
C ILE A 65 -13.24 -2.15 6.48
N VAL A 66 -14.45 -1.91 5.99
CA VAL A 66 -15.18 -2.87 5.15
C VAL A 66 -14.70 -2.75 3.71
N LEU A 67 -14.20 -3.84 3.14
CA LEU A 67 -13.82 -3.91 1.74
C LEU A 67 -15.09 -3.95 0.86
N PRO A 68 -15.09 -3.27 -0.30
CA PRO A 68 -16.16 -3.43 -1.28
C PRO A 68 -16.17 -4.86 -1.84
N GLU A 69 -17.34 -5.37 -2.25
CA GLU A 69 -17.50 -6.74 -2.81
C GLU A 69 -16.50 -7.05 -3.94
N GLU A 70 -16.27 -6.08 -4.84
CA GLU A 70 -15.30 -6.22 -5.94
C GLU A 70 -13.85 -6.44 -5.47
N ASN A 71 -13.52 -6.04 -4.24
CA ASN A 71 -12.19 -6.17 -3.64
C ASN A 71 -12.19 -7.08 -2.40
N GLU A 72 -13.18 -7.96 -2.22
CA GLU A 72 -13.24 -8.86 -1.06
C GLU A 72 -12.02 -9.78 -0.96
N ASN A 73 -11.39 -10.07 -2.09
CA ASN A 73 -10.15 -10.85 -2.14
C ASN A 73 -8.88 -10.01 -1.87
N GLY A 74 -9.04 -8.70 -1.70
CA GLY A 74 -7.94 -7.76 -1.46
C GLY A 74 -7.02 -7.53 -2.66
N HIS A 75 -7.34 -8.03 -3.86
CA HIS A 75 -6.51 -7.84 -5.06
C HIS A 75 -7.01 -6.61 -5.85
N PHE A 76 -6.07 -5.76 -6.26
CA PHE A 76 -6.26 -4.61 -7.12
C PHE A 76 -5.48 -4.81 -8.43
N PHE A 77 -6.09 -4.49 -9.56
CA PHE A 77 -5.52 -4.71 -10.90
C PHE A 77 -5.18 -3.40 -11.63
N THR A 78 -5.54 -2.27 -11.05
CA THR A 78 -5.22 -0.94 -11.58
C THR A 78 -4.77 0.04 -10.49
N ALA A 79 -3.91 1.01 -10.84
CA ALA A 79 -3.58 2.12 -9.95
C ALA A 79 -4.80 2.95 -9.52
N GLY A 80 -5.86 2.96 -10.33
CA GLY A 80 -7.13 3.61 -10.03
C GLY A 80 -7.86 2.97 -8.85
N GLU A 81 -7.94 1.64 -8.81
CA GLU A 81 -8.55 0.87 -7.72
C GLU A 81 -7.76 1.05 -6.42
N ILE A 82 -6.43 0.98 -6.49
CA ILE A 82 -5.54 1.21 -5.35
C ILE A 82 -5.79 2.62 -4.77
N LYS A 83 -5.78 3.64 -5.63
CA LYS A 83 -6.02 5.03 -5.21
C LYS A 83 -7.42 5.21 -4.63
N LEU A 84 -8.44 4.64 -5.26
CA LEU A 84 -9.82 4.71 -4.78
C LEU A 84 -9.97 4.06 -3.40
N PHE A 85 -9.40 2.88 -3.21
CA PHE A 85 -9.39 2.18 -1.93
C PHE A 85 -8.70 3.01 -0.84
N LEU A 86 -7.48 3.49 -1.09
CA LEU A 86 -6.76 4.34 -0.13
C LEU A 86 -7.50 5.65 0.15
N SER A 87 -8.20 6.23 -0.83
CA SER A 87 -9.04 7.42 -0.64
C SER A 87 -10.19 7.17 0.34
N ARG A 88 -10.78 5.97 0.29
CA ARG A 88 -11.88 5.57 1.20
C ARG A 88 -11.37 5.40 2.62
N ILE A 89 -10.20 4.79 2.79
CA ILE A 89 -9.56 4.68 4.11
C ILE A 89 -9.22 6.06 4.65
N LYS A 90 -8.59 6.93 3.85
CA LYS A 90 -8.23 8.30 4.25
C LYS A 90 -9.44 9.10 4.74
N ASN A 91 -10.59 8.95 4.09
CA ASN A 91 -11.82 9.67 4.39
C ASN A 91 -12.75 8.91 5.33
N HIS A 92 -12.33 7.75 5.86
CA HIS A 92 -13.11 7.00 6.83
C HIS A 92 -13.11 7.78 8.15
N ASN A 93 -14.19 8.52 8.38
CA ASN A 93 -14.41 9.18 9.66
C ASN A 93 -15.02 8.14 10.61
N VAL A 94 -14.22 7.74 11.60
CA VAL A 94 -14.69 7.06 12.81
C VAL A 94 -15.49 8.02 13.69
#